data_AF-A0A496CMU4-F1
#
_entry.id   AF-A0A496CMU4-F1
#
_cell.length_a   1.000
_cell.length_b   1.000
_cell.length_c   1.000
_cell.angle_alpha   90.00
_cell.angle_beta   90.00
_cell.angle_gamma   90.00
#
_symmetry.space_group_name_H-M   'P 1'
#
loop_
_entity.id
_entity.type
_entity.pdbx_description
1 polymer ?
#
loop_
_entity_poly.entity_id
_entity_poly.type
_entity_poly.pdbx_seq_one_letter_code
_entity_poly.pdbx_strand_id
1 'polypeptide(L)'
;MNPKERERIAVCRVLLDIAEGTDGYASVSDCPHYQQLQNKILLTEQDFEKARDTSVLESLVVLKGAHYNIKMMLALTVCDLYSEYMVIPLNYRLVFETLMSAIDWPISFSEVLAKSKTE
;
A
#
# COMPACT_ATOMS: atom_id res chain seq x y z
N MET A 1 5.22 -4.27 -21.17
CA MET A 1 5.76 -3.90 -19.84
C MET A 1 6.12 -5.19 -19.11
N ASN A 2 7.29 -5.24 -18.46
CA ASN A 2 7.73 -6.42 -17.72
C ASN A 2 6.71 -6.71 -16.59
N PRO A 3 6.30 -7.98 -16.34
CA PRO A 3 5.39 -8.30 -15.23
C PRO A 3 5.81 -7.72 -13.89
N LYS A 4 7.11 -7.75 -13.57
CA LYS A 4 7.65 -7.15 -12.33
C LYS A 4 7.53 -5.63 -12.31
N GLU A 5 7.74 -4.98 -13.45
CA GLU A 5 7.57 -3.52 -13.58
C GLU A 5 6.11 -3.13 -13.42
N ARG A 6 5.18 -3.90 -14.00
CA ARG A 6 3.74 -3.68 -13.86
C ARG A 6 3.29 -3.81 -12.39
N GLU A 7 3.84 -4.78 -11.66
CA GLU A 7 3.57 -4.96 -10.23
C GLU A 7 4.09 -3.78 -9.39
N ARG A 8 5.32 -3.31 -9.64
CA ARG A 8 5.87 -2.12 -8.97
C ARG A 8 5.00 -0.88 -9.21
N ILE A 9 4.63 -0.61 -10.46
CA ILE A 9 3.77 0.53 -10.82
C ILE A 9 2.40 0.41 -10.14
N ALA A 10 1.83 -0.79 -10.06
CA ALA A 10 0.56 -1.00 -9.37
C ALA A 10 0.66 -0.74 -7.86
N VAL A 11 1.75 -1.17 -7.20
CA VAL A 11 2.04 -0.82 -5.80
C VAL A 11 2.13 0.69 -5.64
N CYS A 12 2.93 1.37 -6.48
CA CYS A 12 3.07 2.83 -6.45
C CYS A 12 1.73 3.55 -6.62
N ARG A 13 0.86 3.10 -7.55
CA ARG A 13 -0.43 3.77 -7.77
C ARG A 13 -1.35 3.65 -6.57
N VAL A 14 -1.41 2.48 -5.94
CA VAL A 14 -2.20 2.31 -4.70
C VAL A 14 -1.63 3.19 -3.57
N LEU A 15 -0.31 3.24 -3.40
CA LEU A 15 0.31 4.07 -2.36
C LEU A 15 0.04 5.57 -2.59
N LEU A 16 0.09 6.04 -3.84
CA LEU A 16 -0.27 7.41 -4.21
C LEU A 16 -1.74 7.71 -3.89
N ASP A 17 -2.66 6.81 -4.26
CA ASP A 17 -4.10 6.96 -4.02
C ASP A 17 -4.44 7.05 -2.52
N ILE A 18 -3.81 6.20 -1.72
CA ILE A 18 -3.95 6.22 -0.27
C ILE A 18 -3.40 7.52 0.31
N ALA A 19 -2.20 7.95 -0.11
CA ALA A 19 -1.57 9.17 0.40
C ALA A 19 -2.33 10.45 -0.02
N GLU A 20 -2.93 10.48 -1.21
CA GLU A 20 -3.82 11.56 -1.65
C GLU A 20 -5.05 11.67 -0.73
N GLY A 21 -5.54 10.54 -0.20
CA GLY A 21 -6.66 10.47 0.75
C GLY A 21 -6.34 10.83 2.20
N THR A 22 -5.05 11.02 2.57
CA THR A 22 -4.63 11.33 3.95
C THR A 22 -4.30 12.82 4.18
N ASP A 23 -4.72 13.72 3.28
CA ASP A 23 -4.50 15.17 3.35
C ASP A 23 -3.01 15.58 3.57
N GLY A 24 -2.07 14.72 3.15
CA GLY A 24 -0.63 14.97 3.28
C GLY A 24 -0.09 14.90 4.72
N TYR A 25 -0.84 14.29 5.65
CA TYR A 25 -0.42 14.15 7.05
C TYR A 25 0.88 13.33 7.22
N ALA A 26 1.14 12.40 6.29
CA ALA A 26 2.35 11.57 6.29
C ALA A 26 2.81 11.29 4.86
N SER A 27 4.12 11.36 4.62
CA SER A 27 4.72 10.89 3.38
C SER A 27 4.95 9.39 3.45
N VAL A 28 4.61 8.67 2.37
CA VAL A 28 4.87 7.23 2.25
C VAL A 28 6.35 6.90 2.46
N SER A 29 7.25 7.80 2.08
CA SER A 29 8.71 7.64 2.26
C SER A 29 9.13 7.51 3.72
N ASP A 30 8.34 8.05 4.64
CA ASP A 30 8.69 8.17 6.05
C ASP A 30 8.18 6.97 6.86
N CYS A 31 7.38 6.10 6.24
CA CYS A 31 6.84 4.91 6.88
C CYS A 31 7.91 3.81 7.04
N PRO A 32 8.08 3.23 8.25
CA PRO A 32 9.06 2.17 8.51
C PRO A 32 8.97 0.98 7.54
N HIS A 33 7.75 0.51 7.23
CA HIS A 33 7.57 -0.65 6.35
C HIS A 33 7.69 -0.29 4.86
N TYR A 34 7.67 0.99 4.48
CA TYR A 34 7.88 1.41 3.10
C TYR A 34 9.29 1.08 2.62
N GLN A 35 10.33 1.32 3.44
CA GLN A 35 11.71 1.00 3.06
C GLN A 35 11.89 -0.50 2.80
N GLN A 36 11.26 -1.34 3.63
CA GLN A 36 11.28 -2.78 3.43
C GLN A 36 10.56 -3.18 2.13
N LEU A 37 9.40 -2.58 1.84
CA LEU A 37 8.67 -2.80 0.59
C LEU A 37 9.50 -2.36 -0.62
N GLN A 38 10.06 -1.15 -0.57
CA GLN A 38 10.93 -0.58 -1.60
C GLN A 38 12.10 -1.50 -1.92
N ASN A 39 12.81 -1.98 -0.91
CA ASN A 39 13.96 -2.89 -1.10
C ASN A 39 13.53 -4.25 -1.65
N LYS A 40 12.35 -4.76 -1.24
CA LYS A 40 11.87 -6.08 -1.62
C LYS A 40 11.47 -6.19 -3.08
N ILE A 41 10.83 -5.16 -3.62
CA ILE A 41 10.39 -5.14 -5.02
C ILE A 41 11.22 -4.21 -5.89
N LEU A 42 12.22 -3.52 -5.34
CA LEU A 42 13.10 -2.57 -6.01
C LEU A 42 12.34 -1.36 -6.59
N LEU A 43 11.52 -0.70 -5.75
CA LEU A 43 10.78 0.50 -6.16
C LEU A 43 11.73 1.66 -6.46
N THR A 44 11.44 2.36 -7.55
CA THR A 44 12.17 3.55 -8.01
C THR A 44 11.23 4.73 -8.16
N GLU A 45 11.79 5.96 -8.18
CA GLU A 45 11.00 7.18 -8.46
C GLU A 45 10.29 7.11 -9.82
N GLN A 46 10.92 6.48 -10.83
CA GLN A 46 10.31 6.29 -12.15
C GLN A 46 9.05 5.42 -12.10
N ASP A 47 8.96 4.46 -11.17
CA ASP A 47 7.74 3.66 -11.00
C ASP A 47 6.59 4.54 -10.47
N PHE A 48 6.88 5.50 -9.60
CA PHE A 48 5.89 6.48 -9.12
C PHE A 48 5.47 7.48 -10.20
N GLU A 49 6.39 7.94 -11.04
CA GLU A 49 6.05 8.79 -12.19
C GLU A 49 5.06 8.09 -13.12
N LYS A 50 5.37 6.85 -13.51
CA LYS A 50 4.48 6.04 -14.37
C LYS A 50 3.15 5.72 -13.70
N ALA A 51 3.15 5.55 -12.38
CA ALA A 51 1.94 5.26 -11.62
C ALA A 51 0.92 6.42 -11.63
N ARG A 52 1.36 7.68 -11.81
CA ARG A 52 0.44 8.84 -11.87
C ARG A 52 -0.54 8.77 -13.03
N ASP A 53 -0.12 8.14 -14.14
CA ASP A 53 -0.97 7.95 -15.34
C ASP A 53 -1.70 6.61 -15.36
N THR A 54 -1.60 5.82 -14.28
CA THR A 54 -2.18 4.47 -14.19
C THR A 54 -3.50 4.50 -13.41
N SER A 55 -4.51 3.73 -13.85
CA SER A 55 -5.76 3.58 -13.09
C SER A 55 -5.55 2.78 -11.80
N VAL A 56 -6.12 3.25 -10.69
CA VAL A 56 -6.11 2.50 -9.43
C VAL A 56 -6.85 1.17 -9.56
N LEU A 57 -7.97 1.12 -10.30
CA LEU A 57 -8.74 -0.11 -10.51
C LEU A 57 -7.95 -1.15 -11.32
N GLU A 58 -7.21 -0.72 -12.35
CA GLU A 58 -6.31 -1.60 -13.09
C GLU A 58 -5.16 -2.12 -12.21
N SER A 59 -4.66 -1.26 -11.31
CA SER A 59 -3.61 -1.62 -10.36
C SER A 59 -4.10 -2.68 -9.37
N LEU A 60 -5.34 -2.58 -8.88
CA LEU A 60 -5.94 -3.60 -8.02
C LEU A 60 -6.02 -4.96 -8.71
N VAL A 61 -6.37 -5.00 -10.00
CA VAL A 61 -6.39 -6.26 -10.79
C VAL A 61 -5.01 -6.89 -10.88
N VAL A 62 -3.95 -6.09 -11.04
CA VAL A 62 -2.56 -6.58 -11.01
C VAL A 62 -2.21 -7.13 -9.63
N LEU A 63 -2.50 -6.37 -8.57
CA LEU A 63 -2.15 -6.74 -7.21
C LEU A 63 -2.94 -7.95 -6.69
N LYS A 64 -4.12 -8.23 -7.25
CA LYS A 64 -4.86 -9.47 -6.98
C LYS A 64 -4.01 -10.73 -7.22
N GLY A 65 -3.20 -10.72 -8.27
CA GLY A 65 -2.27 -11.80 -8.60
C GLY A 65 -0.88 -11.71 -7.95
N ALA A 66 -0.61 -10.66 -7.15
CA ALA A 66 0.69 -10.46 -6.53
C ALA A 66 0.97 -11.52 -5.46
N HIS A 67 2.26 -11.74 -5.18
CA HIS A 67 2.67 -12.65 -4.13
C HIS A 67 2.20 -12.15 -2.74
N TYR A 68 1.79 -13.06 -1.84
CA TYR A 68 1.25 -12.71 -0.51
C TYR A 68 2.20 -11.80 0.30
N ASN A 69 3.51 -11.99 0.14
CA ASN A 69 4.52 -11.12 0.74
C ASN A 69 4.41 -9.65 0.32
N ILE A 70 4.05 -9.37 -0.93
CA ILE A 70 3.90 -7.99 -1.43
C ILE A 70 2.62 -7.40 -0.87
N LYS A 71 1.51 -8.18 -0.88
CA LYS A 71 0.24 -7.78 -0.28
C LYS A 71 0.39 -7.45 1.20
N MET A 72 1.13 -8.26 1.96
CA MET A 72 1.42 -8.00 3.38
C MET A 72 2.26 -6.73 3.57
N MET A 73 3.33 -6.55 2.79
CA MET A 73 4.17 -5.34 2.92
C MET A 73 3.39 -4.06 2.55
N LEU A 74 2.53 -4.13 1.54
CA LEU A 74 1.61 -3.05 1.19
C LEU A 74 0.65 -2.77 2.35
N ALA A 75 0.07 -3.81 2.95
CA ALA A 75 -0.81 -3.67 4.11
C ALA A 75 -0.10 -3.02 5.31
N LEU A 76 1.11 -3.44 5.64
CA LEU A 76 1.93 -2.84 6.71
C LEU A 76 2.24 -1.36 6.40
N THR A 77 2.59 -1.05 5.15
CA THR A 77 2.89 0.33 4.74
C THR A 77 1.66 1.25 4.87
N VAL A 78 0.47 0.78 4.45
CA VAL A 78 -0.78 1.53 4.63
C VAL A 78 -1.16 1.63 6.12
N CYS A 79 -0.86 0.60 6.90
CA CYS A 79 -1.07 0.61 8.35
C CYS A 79 -0.21 1.67 9.03
N ASP A 80 1.07 1.80 8.67
CA ASP A 80 1.96 2.86 9.17
C ASP A 80 1.40 4.24 8.84
N LEU A 81 1.03 4.48 7.57
CA LEU A 81 0.45 5.75 7.10
C LEU A 81 -0.75 6.19 7.94
N TYR A 82 -1.65 5.26 8.26
CA TYR A 82 -2.82 5.56 9.07
C TYR A 82 -2.53 5.65 10.57
N SER A 83 -1.50 4.98 11.06
CA SER A 83 -1.15 4.95 12.49
C SER A 83 -0.46 6.23 12.97
N GLU A 84 -0.02 7.10 12.07
CA GLU A 84 0.43 8.47 12.40
C GLU A 84 -0.69 9.32 13.02
N TYR A 85 -1.96 8.93 12.85
CA TYR A 85 -3.10 9.58 13.48
C TYR A 85 -3.28 9.08 14.91
N MET A 86 -3.33 10.01 15.89
CA MET A 86 -3.62 9.67 17.30
C MET A 86 -4.93 8.88 17.47
N VAL A 87 -5.94 9.20 16.65
CA VAL A 87 -7.19 8.45 16.55
C VAL A 87 -7.45 8.16 15.09
N ILE A 88 -7.31 6.89 14.71
CA ILE A 88 -7.50 6.44 13.33
C ILE A 88 -8.98 6.58 12.93
N PRO A 89 -9.31 7.39 11.91
CA PRO A 89 -10.68 7.56 11.43
C PRO A 89 -11.31 6.26 10.93
N LEU A 90 -12.64 6.12 11.08
CA LEU A 90 -13.36 4.93 10.63
C LEU A 90 -13.23 4.71 9.12
N ASN A 91 -13.31 5.78 8.32
CA ASN A 91 -13.18 5.71 6.87
C ASN A 91 -11.83 5.13 6.44
N TYR A 92 -10.73 5.41 7.15
CA TYR A 92 -9.42 4.85 6.81
C TYR A 92 -9.37 3.34 7.03
N ARG A 93 -9.98 2.85 8.12
CA ARG A 93 -10.12 1.41 8.35
C ARG A 93 -10.95 0.75 7.26
N LEU A 94 -12.04 1.37 6.84
CA LEU A 94 -12.88 0.85 5.74
C LEU A 94 -12.16 0.87 4.39
N VAL A 95 -11.38 1.92 4.09
CA VAL A 95 -10.55 2.00 2.88
C VAL A 95 -9.50 0.88 2.90
N PHE A 96 -8.84 0.66 4.04
CA PHE A 96 -7.90 -0.44 4.20
C PHE A 96 -8.55 -1.80 3.92
N GLU A 97 -9.68 -2.09 4.57
CA GLU A 97 -10.39 -3.37 4.40
C GLU A 97 -10.87 -3.55 2.95
N THR A 98 -11.33 -2.46 2.32
CA THR A 98 -11.73 -2.46 0.90
C THR A 98 -10.55 -2.78 -0.01
N LEU A 99 -9.40 -2.13 0.21
CA LEU A 99 -8.17 -2.39 -0.55
C LEU A 99 -7.74 -3.86 -0.41
N MET A 100 -7.66 -4.35 0.83
CA MET A 100 -7.25 -5.72 1.16
C MET A 100 -8.20 -6.76 0.54
N SER A 101 -9.51 -6.51 0.59
CA SER A 101 -10.51 -7.34 -0.06
C SER A 101 -10.37 -7.33 -1.59
N ALA A 102 -10.16 -6.17 -2.21
CA ALA A 102 -10.07 -6.03 -3.66
C ALA A 102 -8.89 -6.80 -4.27
N ILE A 103 -7.82 -7.02 -3.50
CA ILE A 103 -6.63 -7.77 -3.93
C ILE A 103 -6.64 -9.24 -3.45
N ASP A 104 -7.80 -9.80 -3.10
CA ASP A 104 -7.95 -11.17 -2.57
C ASP A 104 -7.02 -11.46 -1.37
N TRP A 105 -6.91 -10.52 -0.43
CA TRP A 105 -6.12 -10.68 0.78
C TRP A 105 -6.86 -10.09 1.99
N PRO A 106 -7.95 -10.73 2.46
CA PRO A 106 -8.88 -10.15 3.43
C PRO A 106 -8.33 -10.18 4.86
N ILE A 107 -7.18 -9.53 5.09
CA ILE A 107 -6.65 -9.24 6.41
C ILE A 107 -7.25 -7.93 6.92
N SER A 108 -7.66 -7.91 8.19
CA SER A 108 -8.21 -6.69 8.81
C SER A 108 -7.11 -5.72 9.22
N PHE A 109 -7.48 -4.43 9.35
CA PHE A 109 -6.56 -3.41 9.85
C PHE A 109 -6.02 -3.76 11.25
N SER A 110 -6.88 -4.26 12.13
CA SER A 110 -6.51 -4.66 13.49
C SER A 110 -5.48 -5.79 13.53
N GLU A 111 -5.60 -6.77 12.61
CA GLU A 111 -4.62 -7.86 12.49
C GLU A 111 -3.24 -7.34 12.04
N VAL A 112 -3.20 -6.39 11.10
CA VAL A 112 -1.95 -5.79 10.65
C VAL A 112 -1.32 -4.91 11.72
N LEU A 113 -2.13 -4.09 12.41
CA LEU A 113 -1.65 -3.25 13.51
C LEU A 113 -1.04 -4.08 14.65
N ALA A 114 -1.61 -5.24 14.95
CA ALA A 114 -1.04 -6.16 15.94
C ALA A 114 0.32 -6.72 15.51
N LYS A 115 0.51 -7.00 14.21
CA LYS A 115 1.76 -7.52 13.64
C LYS A 115 2.86 -6.45 13.54
N SER A 116 2.50 -5.24 13.12
CA SER A 116 3.43 -4.10 13.01
C SER A 116 4.12 -3.77 14.35
N LYS A 117 3.48 -4.03 15.49
CA LYS A 117 4.07 -3.83 16.83
C LYS A 117 5.01 -4.94 17.29
N THR A 118 5.08 -6.04 16.55
CA THR A 118 5.90 -7.22 16.90
C THR A 118 7.10 -7.43 15.99
N GLU A 119 7.20 -6.66 14.91
CA GLU A 119 8.35 -6.57 14.00
C GLU A 119 9.26 -5.40 14.38
#